data_AF-A0A957PJ63-F1
#
_entry.id   AF-A0A957PJ63-F1
#
_cell.length_a   1.000
_cell.length_b   1.000
_cell.length_c   1.000
_cell.angle_alpha   90.00
_cell.angle_beta   90.00
_cell.angle_gamma   90.00
#
_symmetry.space_group_name_H-M   'P 1'
#
loop_
_entity.id
_entity.type
_entity.pdbx_description
1 polymer ?
#
loop_
_entity_poly.entity_id
_entity_poly.type
_entity_poly.pdbx_seq_one_letter_code
_entity_poly.pdbx_strand_id
1 'polypeptide(L)'
;MDTDPGVDDAMAILFGLRSPEVQIQALTTVFGNGGVARTTENALKILEVGGRGDIPVVPGAAKPLLHEYHGKGSTVHGADGLGNTNLPAAKGQPLNARAAEYIVQQVMGAPGEITLLAVGPLTNLALAVSLEPAIAHNVKQVVIMGGAVDHRGNASP
;
A
#
# COMPACT_ATOMS: atom_id res chain seq x y z
N MET A 1 -5.22 -3.17 -2.09
CA MET A 1 -3.77 -3.18 -2.38
C MET A 1 -3.08 -2.43 -1.27
N ASP A 2 -2.10 -3.04 -0.62
CA ASP A 2 -1.28 -2.45 0.45
C ASP A 2 0.04 -1.97 -0.14
N THR A 3 0.31 -0.67 -0.06
CA THR A 3 1.33 0.00 -0.89
C THR A 3 1.95 1.19 -0.16
N ASP A 4 3.15 1.57 -0.54
CA ASP A 4 3.84 2.76 -0.04
C ASP A 4 4.19 3.70 -1.21
N PRO A 5 3.20 4.31 -1.91
CA PRO A 5 3.39 4.78 -3.28
C PRO A 5 4.69 5.51 -3.59
N GLY A 6 5.60 4.75 -4.20
CA GLY A 6 6.73 5.16 -4.99
C GLY A 6 6.41 5.21 -6.48
N VAL A 7 7.45 5.32 -7.29
CA VAL A 7 7.35 5.40 -8.77
C VAL A 7 6.82 4.09 -9.36
N ASP A 8 7.28 2.94 -8.87
CA ASP A 8 6.86 1.61 -9.29
C ASP A 8 5.49 1.22 -8.75
N ASP A 9 5.17 1.56 -7.50
CA ASP A 9 3.79 1.46 -6.99
C ASP A 9 2.80 2.24 -7.86
N ALA A 10 3.16 3.47 -8.27
CA ALA A 10 2.30 4.28 -9.14
C ALA A 10 2.04 3.58 -10.48
N MET A 11 3.06 2.96 -11.07
CA MET A 11 2.89 2.14 -12.27
C MET A 11 1.98 0.94 -12.01
N ALA A 12 2.16 0.22 -10.90
CA ALA A 12 1.33 -0.93 -10.55
C ALA A 12 -0.14 -0.56 -10.31
N ILE A 13 -0.40 0.54 -9.61
CA ILE A 13 -1.75 1.07 -9.38
C ILE A 13 -2.39 1.44 -10.72
N LEU A 14 -1.73 2.27 -11.54
CA LEU A 14 -2.29 2.72 -12.82
C LEU A 14 -2.52 1.55 -13.79
N PHE A 15 -1.63 0.56 -13.80
CA PHE A 15 -1.82 -0.68 -14.56
C PHE A 15 -3.05 -1.45 -14.07
N GLY A 16 -3.18 -1.65 -12.75
CA GLY A 16 -4.33 -2.32 -12.16
C GLY A 16 -5.66 -1.60 -12.42
N LEU A 17 -5.69 -0.27 -12.39
CA LEU A 17 -6.88 0.52 -12.71
C LEU A 17 -7.33 0.39 -14.18
N ARG A 18 -6.41 -0.01 -15.08
CA ARG A 18 -6.69 -0.20 -16.51
C ARG A 18 -6.92 -1.66 -16.90
N SER A 19 -6.62 -2.61 -16.02
CA SER A 19 -6.84 -4.03 -16.28
C SER A 19 -8.32 -4.40 -16.06
N PRO A 20 -9.00 -5.04 -17.02
CA PRO A 20 -10.37 -5.52 -16.82
C PRO A 20 -10.44 -6.75 -15.90
N GLU A 21 -9.31 -7.40 -15.63
CA GLU A 21 -9.22 -8.60 -14.77
C GLU A 21 -9.11 -8.25 -13.28
N VAL A 22 -8.81 -6.98 -12.96
CA VAL A 22 -8.54 -6.53 -11.59
C VAL A 22 -9.52 -5.44 -11.18
N GLN A 23 -10.17 -5.63 -10.04
CA GLN A 23 -10.95 -4.59 -9.38
C GLN A 23 -10.23 -4.15 -8.10
N ILE A 24 -9.58 -2.99 -8.15
CA ILE A 24 -9.02 -2.36 -6.95
C ILE A 24 -10.18 -1.83 -6.09
N GLN A 25 -10.44 -2.49 -4.96
CA GLN A 25 -11.49 -2.09 -4.02
C GLN A 25 -11.05 -0.97 -3.07
N ALA A 26 -9.77 -0.96 -2.69
CA ALA A 26 -9.18 0.04 -1.80
C ALA A 26 -7.65 0.06 -1.94
N LEU A 27 -7.06 1.20 -1.62
CA LEU A 27 -5.63 1.33 -1.34
C LEU A 27 -5.42 1.49 0.17
N THR A 28 -4.63 0.62 0.78
CA THR A 28 -4.11 0.83 2.13
C THR A 28 -2.67 1.29 2.01
N THR A 29 -2.29 2.32 2.78
CA THR A 29 -0.94 2.90 2.69
C THR A 29 -0.06 2.58 3.88
N VAL A 30 1.23 2.46 3.65
CA VAL A 30 2.24 2.19 4.69
C VAL A 30 3.47 3.07 4.47
N PHE A 31 4.34 3.17 5.48
CA PHE A 31 5.68 3.73 5.32
C PHE A 31 6.54 2.86 4.37
N GLY A 32 7.59 3.44 3.78
CA GLY A 32 8.59 2.72 2.97
C GLY A 32 9.33 3.65 2.02
N ASN A 33 8.84 3.80 0.78
CA ASN A 33 9.34 4.77 -0.19
C ASN A 33 9.15 6.23 0.27
N GLY A 34 8.22 6.45 1.20
CA GLY A 34 8.05 7.69 1.95
C GLY A 34 7.47 7.44 3.35
N GLY A 35 7.34 8.49 4.16
CA GLY A 35 6.53 8.41 5.39
C GLY A 35 5.05 8.23 5.04
N VAL A 36 4.27 7.59 5.93
CA VAL A 36 2.89 7.20 5.62
C VAL A 36 1.99 8.37 5.18
N ALA A 37 2.18 9.57 5.72
CA ALA A 37 1.43 10.75 5.28
C ALA A 37 1.67 11.07 3.80
N ARG A 38 2.92 10.93 3.34
CA ARG A 38 3.29 11.14 1.94
C ARG A 38 2.78 10.03 1.04
N THR A 39 2.93 8.77 1.46
CA THR A 39 2.46 7.63 0.65
C THR A 39 0.93 7.65 0.52
N THR A 40 0.21 8.09 1.56
CA THR A 40 -1.24 8.35 1.54
C THR A 40 -1.62 9.44 0.55
N GLU A 41 -0.97 10.60 0.62
CA GLU A 41 -1.18 11.70 -0.34
C GLU A 41 -0.89 11.25 -1.78
N ASN A 42 0.20 10.51 -1.99
CA ASN A 42 0.57 9.99 -3.30
C ASN A 42 -0.48 9.00 -3.83
N ALA A 43 -1.00 8.09 -3.00
CA ALA A 43 -2.09 7.19 -3.38
C ALA A 43 -3.32 7.96 -3.90
N LEU A 44 -3.72 9.03 -3.20
CA LEU A 44 -4.83 9.89 -3.62
C LEU A 44 -4.55 10.57 -4.96
N LYS A 45 -3.36 11.16 -5.13
CA LYS A 45 -2.94 11.78 -6.40
C LYS A 45 -2.96 10.79 -7.57
N ILE A 46 -2.45 9.58 -7.36
CA ILE A 46 -2.41 8.54 -8.39
C ILE A 46 -3.82 8.12 -8.80
N LEU A 47 -4.73 7.93 -7.82
CA LEU A 47 -6.14 7.63 -8.11
C LEU A 47 -6.83 8.77 -8.86
N GLU A 48 -6.57 10.03 -8.51
CA GLU A 48 -7.11 11.19 -9.24
C GLU A 48 -6.60 11.24 -10.69
N VAL A 49 -5.31 11.02 -10.92
CA VAL A 49 -4.72 10.91 -12.27
C VAL A 49 -5.34 9.74 -13.04
N GLY A 50 -5.59 8.61 -12.36
CA GLY A 50 -6.28 7.45 -12.91
C GLY A 50 -7.78 7.64 -13.16
N GLY A 51 -8.36 8.79 -12.78
CA GLY A 51 -9.79 9.06 -12.87
C GLY A 51 -10.64 8.21 -11.93
N ARG A 52 -10.05 7.70 -10.84
CA ARG A 52 -10.65 6.75 -9.89
C ARG A 52 -10.56 7.22 -8.43
N GLY A 53 -10.75 8.53 -8.22
CA GLY A 53 -10.83 9.12 -6.88
C GLY A 53 -12.01 8.63 -6.03
N ASP A 54 -12.89 7.78 -6.59
CA ASP A 54 -13.92 7.03 -5.86
C ASP A 54 -13.37 5.88 -5.01
N ILE A 55 -12.18 5.37 -5.32
CA ILE A 55 -11.57 4.26 -4.57
C ILE A 55 -11.06 4.78 -3.22
N PRO A 56 -11.44 4.15 -2.10
CA PRO A 56 -11.00 4.59 -0.78
C PRO A 56 -9.49 4.38 -0.58
N VAL A 57 -8.86 5.38 0.03
CA VAL A 57 -7.49 5.31 0.53
C VAL A 57 -7.51 5.28 2.05
N VAL A 58 -6.84 4.31 2.67
CA VAL A 58 -6.82 4.14 4.12
C VAL A 58 -5.39 4.19 4.66
N PRO A 59 -5.05 5.14 5.53
CA PRO A 59 -3.72 5.26 6.09
C PRO A 59 -3.44 4.13 7.08
N GLY A 60 -2.22 3.58 7.02
CA GLY A 60 -1.76 2.50 7.87
C GLY A 60 -0.59 2.87 8.76
N ALA A 61 0.31 1.91 8.97
CA ALA A 61 1.42 2.07 9.88
C ALA A 61 2.41 3.15 9.40
N ALA A 62 2.87 3.97 10.34
CA ALA A 62 3.86 5.02 10.10
C ALA A 62 5.31 4.56 10.26
N LYS A 63 5.54 3.38 10.85
CA LYS A 63 6.86 2.82 11.17
C LYS A 63 6.81 1.28 11.29
N PRO A 64 7.96 0.57 11.21
CA PRO A 64 8.04 -0.86 11.46
C PRO A 64 7.57 -1.25 12.87
N LEU A 65 7.25 -2.53 13.06
CA LEU A 65 6.83 -3.05 14.37
C LEU A 65 7.90 -2.92 15.46
N LEU A 66 9.15 -3.24 15.11
CA LEU A 66 10.24 -3.39 16.08
C LEU A 66 11.46 -2.51 15.79
N HIS A 67 11.62 -2.03 14.56
CA HIS A 67 12.82 -1.32 14.12
C HIS A 67 12.56 0.18 13.93
N GLU A 68 13.62 0.97 14.06
CA GLU A 68 13.57 2.38 13.68
C GLU A 68 13.37 2.52 12.18
N TYR A 69 12.52 3.48 11.80
CA TYR A 69 12.33 3.85 10.40
C TYR A 69 13.37 4.91 10.01
N HIS A 70 14.25 4.57 9.05
CA HIS A 70 15.33 5.47 8.63
C HIS A 70 15.00 6.32 7.39
N GLY A 71 13.78 6.24 6.83
CA GLY A 71 13.32 7.20 5.82
C GLY A 71 14.09 7.23 4.50
N LYS A 72 14.73 6.12 4.10
CA LYS A 72 15.65 6.09 2.94
C LYS A 72 14.99 6.07 1.57
N GLY A 73 13.68 5.85 1.46
CA GLY A 73 12.99 5.70 0.16
C GLY A 73 13.10 6.89 -0.80
N SER A 74 13.26 8.11 -0.26
CA SER A 74 13.36 9.34 -1.05
C SER A 74 14.61 9.43 -1.94
N THR A 75 15.67 8.65 -1.66
CA THR A 75 16.86 8.62 -2.53
C THR A 75 16.60 7.93 -3.87
N VAL A 76 15.57 7.10 -3.96
CA VAL A 76 15.19 6.36 -5.17
C VAL A 76 13.99 7.00 -5.86
N HIS A 77 12.98 7.40 -5.08
CA HIS A 77 11.69 7.87 -5.62
C HIS A 77 11.54 9.39 -5.69
N GLY A 78 12.60 10.15 -5.44
CA GLY A 78 12.58 11.60 -5.47
C GLY A 78 12.02 12.23 -4.19
N ALA A 79 12.06 13.57 -4.14
CA ALA A 79 11.73 14.33 -2.95
C ALA A 79 10.23 14.32 -2.62
N ASP A 80 9.36 14.04 -3.59
CA ASP A 80 7.92 13.85 -3.44
C ASP A 80 7.49 12.36 -3.38
N GLY A 81 8.42 11.43 -3.62
CA GLY A 81 8.12 9.99 -3.71
C GLY A 81 7.53 9.56 -5.07
N LEU A 82 7.38 10.48 -6.02
CA LEU A 82 6.83 10.21 -7.37
C LEU A 82 7.74 10.75 -8.47
N GLY A 83 9.05 10.84 -8.24
CA GLY A 83 10.01 11.29 -9.25
C GLY A 83 10.00 12.81 -9.50
N ASN A 84 9.54 13.61 -8.53
CA ASN A 84 9.42 15.08 -8.60
C ASN A 84 8.45 15.54 -9.69
N THR A 85 7.30 14.88 -9.79
CA THR A 85 6.27 15.15 -10.81
C THR A 85 5.62 16.52 -10.66
N ASN A 86 5.73 17.16 -9.49
CA ASN A 86 5.06 18.43 -9.17
C ASN A 86 3.53 18.38 -9.35
N LEU A 87 2.93 17.20 -9.17
CA LEU A 87 1.47 17.07 -9.16
C LEU A 87 0.86 17.94 -8.05
N PRO A 88 -0.29 18.60 -8.33
CA PRO A 88 -1.00 19.38 -7.31
C PRO A 88 -1.36 18.51 -6.11
N ALA A 89 -1.67 19.14 -4.98
CA ALA A 89 -2.21 18.44 -3.82
C ALA A 89 -3.49 17.67 -4.22
N ALA A 90 -3.68 16.49 -3.64
CA ALA A 90 -4.90 15.73 -3.81
C ALA A 90 -6.10 16.55 -3.33
N LYS A 91 -7.22 16.45 -4.05
CA LYS A 91 -8.51 17.01 -3.66
C LYS A 91 -9.27 16.06 -2.74
N GLY A 92 -9.07 14.76 -2.94
CA GLY A 92 -9.63 13.71 -2.09
C GLY A 92 -9.07 13.74 -0.67
N GLN A 93 -9.73 12.99 0.21
CA GLN A 93 -9.29 12.78 1.58
C GLN A 93 -9.21 11.28 1.85
N PRO A 94 -8.23 10.82 2.65
CA PRO A 94 -8.22 9.44 3.08
C PRO A 94 -9.42 9.16 4.01
N LEU A 95 -9.83 7.89 4.09
CA LEU A 95 -10.78 7.48 5.10
C LEU A 95 -10.19 7.68 6.50
N ASN A 96 -11.02 8.12 7.44
CA ASN A 96 -10.69 8.15 8.86
C ASN A 96 -10.79 6.75 9.47
N ALA A 97 -9.89 5.87 9.05
CA ALA A 97 -9.79 4.47 9.47
C ALA A 97 -8.32 4.04 9.51
N ARG A 98 -8.05 2.89 10.13
CA ARG A 98 -6.70 2.30 10.17
C ARG A 98 -6.61 1.13 9.21
N ALA A 99 -5.56 1.08 8.38
CA ALA A 99 -5.39 0.05 7.36
C ALA A 99 -5.55 -1.38 7.90
N ALA A 100 -4.94 -1.71 9.06
CA ALA A 100 -5.03 -3.05 9.64
C ALA A 100 -6.47 -3.45 10.01
N GLU A 101 -7.21 -2.56 10.69
CA GLU A 101 -8.62 -2.75 11.04
C GLU A 101 -9.49 -2.86 9.78
N TYR A 102 -9.22 -2.02 8.78
CA TYR A 102 -9.94 -2.03 7.50
C TYR A 102 -9.70 -3.34 6.74
N ILE A 103 -8.46 -3.85 6.68
CA ILE A 103 -8.14 -5.15 6.07
C ILE A 103 -8.92 -6.27 6.75
N VAL A 104 -8.95 -6.30 8.10
CA VAL A 104 -9.73 -7.29 8.85
C VAL A 104 -11.20 -7.21 8.48
N GLN A 105 -11.78 -6.00 8.48
CA GLN A 105 -13.18 -5.79 8.14
C GLN A 105 -13.51 -6.29 6.72
N GLN A 106 -12.70 -5.96 5.73
CA GLN A 106 -12.95 -6.37 4.34
C GLN A 106 -12.81 -7.89 4.16
N VAL A 107 -11.75 -8.50 4.71
CA VAL A 107 -11.50 -9.94 4.57
C VAL A 107 -12.57 -10.76 5.31
N MET A 108 -12.91 -10.38 6.54
CA MET A 108 -13.93 -11.11 7.31
C MET A 108 -15.35 -10.84 6.81
N GLY A 109 -15.59 -9.70 6.15
CA GLY A 109 -16.87 -9.38 5.53
C GLY A 109 -17.13 -10.13 4.22
N ALA A 110 -16.08 -10.60 3.54
CA ALA A 110 -16.17 -11.40 2.31
C ALA A 110 -15.13 -12.54 2.29
N PRO A 111 -15.30 -13.57 3.16
CA PRO A 111 -14.38 -14.70 3.24
C PRO A 111 -14.18 -15.42 1.91
N GLY A 112 -12.92 -15.66 1.53
CA GLY A 112 -12.53 -16.35 0.30
C GLY A 112 -12.59 -15.49 -0.97
N GLU A 113 -12.98 -14.21 -0.85
CA GLU A 113 -13.15 -13.32 -2.01
C GLU A 113 -12.00 -12.31 -2.17
N ILE A 114 -11.46 -11.80 -1.06
CA ILE A 114 -10.46 -10.73 -1.07
C ILE A 114 -9.06 -11.27 -1.33
N THR A 115 -8.41 -10.77 -2.39
CA THR A 115 -6.97 -10.92 -2.61
C THR A 115 -6.21 -9.71 -2.07
N LEU A 116 -5.22 -9.96 -1.21
CA LEU A 116 -4.30 -8.92 -0.72
C LEU A 116 -3.06 -8.86 -1.61
N LEU A 117 -2.94 -7.80 -2.40
CA LEU A 117 -1.70 -7.42 -3.08
C LEU A 117 -0.91 -6.48 -2.18
N ALA A 118 0.23 -6.93 -1.67
CA ALA A 118 1.14 -6.15 -0.83
C ALA A 118 2.43 -5.84 -1.59
N VAL A 119 2.65 -4.56 -1.88
CA VAL A 119 3.83 -4.09 -2.62
C VAL A 119 4.75 -3.19 -1.80
N GLY A 120 4.39 -2.93 -0.54
CA GLY A 120 5.22 -2.23 0.45
C GLY A 120 5.56 -3.09 1.67
N PRO A 121 6.15 -2.50 2.72
CA PRO A 121 6.40 -3.18 3.98
C PRO A 121 5.14 -3.83 4.59
N LEU A 122 5.24 -5.10 4.96
CA LEU A 122 4.12 -5.95 5.43
C LEU A 122 3.54 -5.58 6.80
N THR A 123 3.80 -4.38 7.32
CA THR A 123 3.43 -3.97 8.67
C THR A 123 1.91 -3.93 8.87
N ASN A 124 1.17 -3.44 7.87
CA ASN A 124 -0.29 -3.42 7.93
C ASN A 124 -0.88 -4.84 7.99
N LEU A 125 -0.34 -5.76 7.18
CA LEU A 125 -0.77 -7.16 7.17
C LEU A 125 -0.41 -7.88 8.47
N ALA A 126 0.79 -7.66 9.00
CA ALA A 126 1.21 -8.24 10.28
C ALA A 126 0.31 -7.77 11.44
N LEU A 127 -0.04 -6.47 11.46
CA LEU A 127 -0.99 -5.92 12.43
C LEU A 127 -2.39 -6.51 12.23
N ALA A 128 -2.86 -6.65 10.99
CA ALA A 128 -4.17 -7.24 10.71
C ALA A 128 -4.27 -8.68 11.22
N VAL A 129 -3.26 -9.52 10.96
CA VAL A 129 -3.20 -10.90 11.50
C VAL A 129 -3.11 -10.91 13.02
N SER A 130 -2.41 -9.94 13.61
CA SER A 130 -2.32 -9.82 15.08
C SER A 130 -3.66 -9.40 15.71
N LEU A 131 -4.45 -8.60 15.01
CA LEU A 131 -5.78 -8.17 15.46
C LEU A 131 -6.81 -9.30 15.32
N GLU A 132 -6.78 -10.02 14.19
CA GLU A 132 -7.71 -11.12 13.89
C GLU A 132 -6.97 -12.25 13.16
N PRO A 133 -6.48 -13.27 13.87
CA PRO A 133 -5.75 -14.38 13.26
C PRO A 133 -6.57 -15.19 12.24
N ALA A 134 -7.91 -15.17 12.32
CA ALA A 134 -8.75 -15.89 11.38
C ALA A 134 -8.64 -15.35 9.94
N ILE A 135 -8.17 -14.11 9.73
CA ILE A 135 -8.01 -13.56 8.37
C ILE A 135 -7.07 -14.41 7.51
N ALA A 136 -6.09 -15.09 8.12
CA ALA A 136 -5.14 -15.94 7.40
C ALA A 136 -5.83 -17.12 6.70
N HIS A 137 -6.99 -17.55 7.20
CA HIS A 137 -7.80 -18.63 6.60
C HIS A 137 -8.90 -18.10 5.69
N ASN A 138 -9.28 -16.83 5.82
CA ASN A 138 -10.39 -16.21 5.10
C ASN A 138 -9.94 -15.34 3.93
N VAL A 139 -8.66 -14.97 3.84
CA VAL A 139 -8.12 -14.31 2.65
C VAL A 139 -8.08 -15.28 1.47
N LYS A 140 -8.48 -14.83 0.27
CA LYS A 140 -8.44 -15.67 -0.94
C LYS A 140 -7.00 -16.03 -1.32
N GLN A 141 -6.15 -14.99 -1.35
CA GLN A 141 -4.76 -15.08 -1.78
C GLN A 141 -4.00 -13.86 -1.26
N VAL A 142 -2.72 -14.04 -0.96
CA VAL A 142 -1.78 -12.95 -0.69
C VAL A 142 -0.70 -12.96 -1.77
N VAL A 143 -0.50 -11.84 -2.45
CA VAL A 143 0.56 -11.63 -3.45
C VAL A 143 1.50 -10.58 -2.92
N ILE A 144 2.78 -10.91 -2.81
CA ILE A 144 3.80 -10.05 -2.19
C ILE A 144 4.85 -9.69 -3.22
N MET A 145 5.11 -8.39 -3.40
CA MET A 145 6.37 -7.91 -3.96
C MET A 145 7.34 -7.74 -2.80
N GLY A 146 8.38 -8.57 -2.75
CA GLY A 146 9.38 -8.51 -1.70
C GLY A 146 10.22 -9.77 -1.59
N GLY A 147 11.37 -9.64 -0.93
CA GLY A 147 12.33 -10.72 -0.73
C GLY A 147 13.34 -10.86 -1.86
N ALA A 148 14.39 -11.63 -1.58
CA ALA A 148 15.38 -12.09 -2.54
C ALA A 148 15.70 -13.54 -2.17
N VAL A 149 15.43 -14.47 -3.10
CA VAL A 149 15.71 -15.91 -2.92
C VAL A 149 16.83 -16.26 -3.88
N ASP A 150 17.89 -16.89 -3.39
CA ASP A 150 19.09 -17.25 -4.16
C ASP A 150 19.77 -16.08 -4.91
N HIS A 151 19.55 -14.85 -4.42
CA HIS A 151 20.10 -13.61 -4.98
C HIS A 151 20.41 -12.60 -3.87
N ARG A 152 21.26 -11.60 -4.16
CA ARG A 152 21.60 -10.52 -3.23
C ARG A 152 20.43 -9.56 -3.02
N GLY A 153 20.31 -9.02 -1.81
CA GLY A 153 19.33 -7.99 -1.49
C GLY A 153 19.67 -6.62 -2.08
N ASN A 154 18.67 -5.74 -2.13
CA ASN A 154 18.81 -4.35 -2.58
C ASN A 154 18.94 -3.34 -1.42
N ALA A 155 18.45 -3.67 -0.22
CA ALA A 155 18.57 -2.83 0.98
C ALA A 155 19.87 -3.09 1.76
N SER A 156 20.30 -4.36 1.80
CA SER A 156 21.61 -4.83 2.26
C SER A 156 21.99 -6.08 1.44
N PRO A 157 23.29 -6.39 1.27
CA PRO A 157 23.76 -7.52 0.46
C PRO A 157 23.17 -8.87 0.83
#